data_AF-A0A1V5ZY20-F1
#
_entry.id   AF-A0A1V5ZY20-F1
#
_cell.length_a   1.000
_cell.length_b   1.000
_cell.length_c   1.000
_cell.angle_alpha   90.00
_cell.angle_beta   90.00
_cell.angle_gamma   90.00
#
_symmetry.space_group_name_H-M   'P 1'
#
loop_
_entity.id
_entity.type
_entity.pdbx_description
1 polymer ?
#
loop_
_entity_poly.entity_id
_entity_poly.type
_entity_poly.pdbx_seq_one_letter_code
_entity_poly.pdbx_strand_id
1 'polypeptide(L)'
;MTKIELSDKQTDFLLNSLNRINVAEGAVRSGKSFIQMVRWMEFVATHRGPFLISGKTRDTISRNVISPLVDLFGPKLVQFKISRGEAILFGKTCYCVGATDDGAETRIRGITANGWLADEVTIQPRSFIHQALARCSMEDSKCFWTCNPDSPYHYIYQDYLQGNPVVSRWHFTLDDNPALDPEYVASLEAMYAGLFYRRFILGEWVLAEGTVYSMFDEGKHVVQENDIPECDEYWVGVDYGITNPCVFLLLGRRDDQYYVVREYYHSGGGGVQKTDSEYGKDMWDFLFGIAPERIYVDPSALSYITELKRRSLRVAGADNSVLPGIQAVSSLLVSGQLLVSASCRYTIREFASYIWDEKASKNGRDVPRKEHDHCMDALRYAIFSHGKRGGRIMTLGSRVGHRLW
;
A
#
# COMPACT_ATOMS: atom_id res chain seq x y z
N MET A 1 18.84 -21.48 21.36
CA MET A 1 18.94 -20.29 20.50
C MET A 1 19.07 -20.80 19.09
N THR A 2 18.10 -20.50 18.21
CA THR A 2 18.24 -20.73 16.78
C THR A 2 19.43 -19.91 16.29
N LYS A 3 20.31 -20.52 15.50
CA LYS A 3 21.46 -19.82 14.94
C LYS A 3 20.94 -18.87 13.86
N ILE A 4 21.05 -17.56 14.09
CA ILE A 4 20.72 -16.55 13.07
C ILE A 4 21.83 -16.61 12.02
N GLU A 5 21.45 -16.93 10.80
CA GLU A 5 22.34 -16.91 9.63
C GLU A 5 22.09 -15.62 8.84
N LEU A 6 23.16 -14.88 8.55
CA LEU A 6 23.11 -13.66 7.75
C LEU A 6 23.65 -13.95 6.36
N SER A 7 23.01 -13.41 5.33
CA SER A 7 23.59 -13.43 3.98
C SER A 7 24.82 -12.50 3.90
N ASP A 8 25.64 -12.68 2.87
CA ASP A 8 26.81 -11.82 2.63
C ASP A 8 26.42 -10.34 2.55
N LYS A 9 25.28 -10.03 1.90
CA LYS A 9 24.78 -8.65 1.79
C LYS A 9 24.30 -8.08 3.12
N GLN A 10 23.66 -8.91 3.95
CA GLN A 10 23.28 -8.50 5.31
C GLN A 10 24.51 -8.24 6.18
N THR A 11 25.52 -9.11 6.12
CA THR A 11 26.80 -8.91 6.81
C THR A 11 27.49 -7.64 6.32
N ASP A 12 27.54 -7.42 5.00
CA ASP A 12 28.15 -6.22 4.42
C ASP A 12 27.45 -4.94 4.89
N PHE A 13 26.10 -4.91 4.86
CA PHE A 13 25.33 -3.78 5.40
C PHE A 13 25.65 -3.54 6.89
N LEU A 14 25.73 -4.60 7.70
CA LEU A 14 25.99 -4.49 9.13
C LEU A 14 27.37 -3.88 9.42
N LEU A 15 28.38 -4.24 8.64
CA LEU A 15 29.77 -3.81 8.84
C LEU A 15 30.08 -2.45 8.19
N ASN A 16 29.49 -2.16 7.02
CA ASN A 16 29.91 -1.05 6.16
C ASN A 16 28.93 0.12 6.08
N SER A 17 27.83 0.10 6.86
CA SER A 17 26.89 1.24 7.02
C SER A 17 27.45 2.37 7.90
N LEU A 18 28.53 2.99 7.43
CA LEU A 18 29.30 4.00 8.16
C LEU A 18 28.99 5.45 7.75
N ASN A 19 28.35 5.64 6.60
CA ASN A 19 28.03 6.96 6.06
C ASN A 19 26.95 7.67 6.90
N ARG A 20 26.75 8.97 6.60
CA ARG A 20 25.74 9.79 7.28
C ARG A 20 24.33 9.22 7.08
N ILE A 21 24.05 8.72 5.88
CA ILE A 21 22.77 8.10 5.50
C ILE A 21 23.08 6.71 4.93
N ASN A 22 22.44 5.68 5.45
CA ASN A 22 22.63 4.29 5.04
C ASN A 22 21.27 3.71 4.65
N VAL A 23 21.09 3.35 3.39
CA VAL A 23 19.79 2.95 2.85
C VAL A 23 19.83 1.49 2.42
N ALA A 24 18.93 0.70 2.99
CA ALA A 24 18.62 -0.64 2.54
C ALA A 24 17.30 -0.60 1.75
N GLU A 25 17.37 -0.69 0.44
CA GLU A 25 16.22 -0.59 -0.46
C GLU A 25 16.04 -1.87 -1.27
N GLY A 26 14.84 -2.10 -1.81
CA GLY A 26 14.57 -3.21 -2.73
C GLY A 26 13.35 -4.05 -2.35
N ALA A 27 13.37 -5.32 -2.73
CA ALA A 27 12.22 -6.23 -2.68
C ALA A 27 11.62 -6.37 -1.28
N VAL A 28 10.31 -6.63 -1.18
CA VAL A 28 9.67 -7.02 0.08
C VAL A 28 10.25 -8.34 0.58
N ARG A 29 10.16 -8.61 1.88
CA ARG A 29 10.66 -9.86 2.50
C ARG A 29 12.14 -10.21 2.30
N SER A 30 12.94 -9.33 1.69
CA SER A 30 14.39 -9.48 1.48
C SER A 30 15.29 -9.41 2.72
N GLY A 31 14.71 -9.38 3.93
CA GLY A 31 15.49 -9.27 5.17
C GLY A 31 16.06 -7.87 5.46
N LYS A 32 15.84 -6.88 4.58
CA LYS A 32 16.36 -5.50 4.75
C LYS A 32 15.95 -4.84 6.07
N SER A 33 14.68 -4.96 6.48
CA SER A 33 14.21 -4.38 7.75
C SER A 33 14.83 -5.08 8.96
N PHE A 34 15.07 -6.39 8.88
CA PHE A 34 15.73 -7.13 9.95
C PHE A 34 17.14 -6.64 10.19
N ILE A 35 17.98 -6.67 9.14
CA ILE A 35 19.39 -6.31 9.31
C ILE A 35 19.56 -4.84 9.68
N GLN A 36 18.67 -3.96 9.20
CA GLN A 36 18.60 -2.57 9.63
C GLN A 36 18.28 -2.44 11.13
N MET A 37 17.33 -3.21 11.66
CA MET A 37 17.02 -3.23 13.10
C MET A 37 18.21 -3.71 13.94
N VAL A 38 18.92 -4.75 13.49
CA VAL A 38 20.14 -5.23 14.18
C VAL A 38 21.22 -4.16 14.18
N ARG A 39 21.50 -3.56 13.01
CA ARG A 39 22.46 -2.45 12.87
C ARG A 39 22.08 -1.25 13.72
N TRP A 40 20.80 -0.92 13.81
CA TRP A 40 20.27 0.17 14.63
C TRP A 40 20.50 -0.09 16.11
N MET A 41 20.26 -1.31 16.58
CA MET A 41 20.49 -1.67 17.98
C MET A 41 21.97 -1.59 18.35
N GLU A 42 22.89 -2.01 17.47
CA GLU A 42 24.33 -1.79 17.66
C GLU A 42 24.64 -0.29 17.80
N PHE A 43 24.12 0.53 16.88
CA PHE A 43 24.37 1.97 16.88
C PHE A 43 23.85 2.62 18.17
N VAL A 44 22.63 2.30 18.57
CA VAL A 44 22.02 2.80 19.81
C VAL A 44 22.82 2.35 21.03
N ALA A 45 23.35 1.12 21.06
CA ALA A 45 24.16 0.64 22.18
C ALA A 45 25.46 1.46 22.33
N THR A 46 26.10 1.82 21.23
CA THR A 46 27.42 2.47 21.21
C THR A 46 27.38 4.01 21.23
N HIS A 47 26.23 4.64 20.95
CA HIS A 47 26.12 6.11 20.86
C HIS A 47 25.25 6.73 21.96
N ARG A 48 25.46 8.02 22.28
CA ARG A 48 24.60 8.74 23.25
C ARG A 48 23.31 9.18 22.57
N GLY A 49 22.16 8.98 23.22
CA GLY A 49 20.86 9.45 22.73
C GLY A 49 20.61 10.94 23.03
N PRO A 50 19.39 11.44 22.76
CA PRO A 50 18.23 10.68 22.27
C PRO A 50 18.30 10.36 20.77
N PHE A 51 17.40 9.50 20.28
CA PHE A 51 17.31 9.07 18.88
C PHE A 51 15.90 9.28 18.30
N LEU A 52 15.76 9.12 16.98
CA LEU A 52 14.49 9.19 16.26
C LEU A 52 14.19 7.84 15.58
N ILE A 53 12.93 7.41 15.63
CA ILE A 53 12.36 6.32 14.84
C ILE A 53 11.13 6.88 14.11
N SER A 54 11.07 6.73 12.80
CA SER A 54 9.89 7.11 12.01
C SER A 54 9.39 5.98 11.13
N GLY A 55 8.11 6.07 10.78
CA GLY A 55 7.40 5.20 9.85
C GLY A 55 6.08 5.85 9.47
N LYS A 56 5.22 5.17 8.69
CA LYS A 56 3.93 5.73 8.27
C LYS A 56 3.10 6.24 9.44
N THR A 57 2.90 5.39 10.44
CA THR A 57 2.12 5.67 11.64
C THR A 57 2.84 5.14 12.88
N ARG A 58 2.42 5.54 14.08
CA ARG A 58 2.95 4.96 15.32
C ARG A 58 2.59 3.48 15.46
N ASP A 59 1.45 3.06 14.96
CA ASP A 59 1.01 1.65 15.00
C ASP A 59 1.88 0.78 14.08
N THR A 60 2.21 1.27 12.88
CA THR A 60 3.13 0.57 11.98
C THR A 60 4.53 0.48 12.57
N ILE A 61 5.02 1.54 13.24
CA ILE A 61 6.30 1.49 13.97
C ILE A 61 6.25 0.43 15.07
N SER A 62 5.18 0.42 15.87
CA SER A 62 4.97 -0.56 16.94
C SER A 62 5.04 -2.00 16.41
N ARG A 63 4.33 -2.27 15.31
CA ARG A 63 4.20 -3.60 14.72
C ARG A 63 5.44 -4.05 13.94
N ASN A 64 6.02 -3.17 13.12
CA ASN A 64 7.04 -3.54 12.15
C ASN A 64 8.47 -3.35 12.67
N VAL A 65 8.67 -2.52 13.69
CA VAL A 65 9.99 -2.19 14.25
C VAL A 65 10.08 -2.62 15.70
N ILE A 66 9.20 -2.11 16.55
CA ILE A 66 9.33 -2.28 17.99
C ILE A 66 9.05 -3.71 18.43
N SER A 67 7.96 -4.34 17.98
CA SER A 67 7.62 -5.73 18.33
C SER A 67 8.74 -6.70 17.91
N PRO A 68 9.27 -6.64 16.67
CA PRO A 68 10.42 -7.47 16.30
C PRO A 68 11.68 -7.18 17.13
N LEU A 69 11.94 -5.93 17.51
CA LEU A 69 13.04 -5.61 18.43
C LEU A 69 12.85 -6.23 19.82
N VAL A 70 11.61 -6.26 20.34
CA VAL A 70 11.29 -6.96 21.59
C VAL A 70 11.52 -8.46 21.45
N ASP A 71 11.14 -9.06 20.32
CA ASP A 71 11.36 -10.48 20.06
C ASP A 71 12.85 -10.83 19.99
N LEU A 72 13.65 -9.98 19.35
CA LEU A 72 15.10 -10.18 19.17
C LEU A 72 15.92 -9.93 20.44
N PHE A 73 15.65 -8.84 21.16
CA PHE A 73 16.50 -8.35 22.25
C PHE A 73 15.83 -8.46 23.63
N GLY A 74 14.55 -8.80 23.67
CA GLY A 74 13.78 -8.97 24.90
C GLY A 74 13.25 -7.66 25.49
N PRO A 75 12.15 -7.73 26.28
CA PRO A 75 11.46 -6.57 26.82
C PRO A 75 12.27 -5.80 27.89
N LYS A 76 13.38 -6.37 28.39
CA LYS A 76 14.29 -5.67 29.31
C LYS A 76 15.10 -4.59 28.59
N LEU A 77 15.49 -4.84 27.34
CA LEU A 77 16.32 -3.94 26.54
C LEU A 77 15.50 -3.04 25.62
N VAL A 78 14.27 -3.45 25.30
CA VAL A 78 13.36 -2.76 24.39
C VAL A 78 12.02 -2.57 25.07
N GLN A 79 11.61 -1.32 25.28
CA GLN A 79 10.32 -0.98 25.87
C GLN A 79 9.61 0.07 25.02
N PHE A 80 8.29 -0.01 24.91
CA PHE A 80 7.51 0.99 24.18
C PHE A 80 6.48 1.67 25.05
N LYS A 81 6.63 3.00 25.17
CA LYS A 81 5.71 3.87 25.89
C LYS A 81 4.80 4.53 24.86
N ILE A 82 3.80 3.77 24.40
CA ILE A 82 2.85 4.18 23.34
C ILE A 82 2.26 5.57 23.62
N SER A 83 1.80 5.81 24.85
CA SER A 83 1.18 7.07 25.27
C SER A 83 2.08 8.30 25.11
N ARG A 84 3.40 8.10 25.18
CA ARG A 84 4.40 9.16 24.98
C ARG A 84 4.96 9.19 23.56
N GLY A 85 4.72 8.13 22.77
CA GLY A 85 5.37 7.95 21.48
C GLY A 85 6.89 7.81 21.63
N GLU A 86 7.34 7.07 22.64
CA GLU A 86 8.76 6.87 22.94
C GLU A 86 9.06 5.38 23.07
N ALA A 87 10.14 4.92 22.43
CA ALA A 87 10.75 3.63 22.73
C ALA A 87 12.00 3.84 23.61
N ILE A 88 12.23 2.94 24.56
CA ILE A 88 13.45 2.90 25.36
C ILE A 88 14.26 1.70 24.88
N LEU A 89 15.39 1.99 24.24
CA LEU A 89 16.31 0.99 23.69
C LEU A 89 17.63 1.09 24.45
N PHE A 90 18.06 0.03 25.13
CA PHE A 90 19.25 0.04 26.01
C PHE A 90 19.25 1.19 27.02
N GLY A 91 18.08 1.53 27.57
CA GLY A 91 17.93 2.65 28.51
C GLY A 91 17.95 4.05 27.88
N LYS A 92 18.08 4.17 26.54
CA LYS A 92 18.13 5.43 25.80
C LYS A 92 16.80 5.71 25.11
N THR A 93 16.35 6.97 25.15
CA THR A 93 15.08 7.39 24.54
C THR A 93 15.20 7.46 23.02
N CYS A 94 14.23 6.85 22.34
CA CYS A 94 14.00 6.93 20.90
C CYS A 94 12.60 7.50 20.65
N TYR A 95 12.50 8.72 20.14
CA TYR A 95 11.22 9.34 19.79
C TYR A 95 10.61 8.61 18.59
N CYS A 96 9.36 8.15 18.71
CA CYS A 96 8.65 7.40 17.69
C CYS A 96 7.58 8.28 17.04
N VAL A 97 7.79 8.63 15.76
CA VAL A 97 6.94 9.57 15.03
C VAL A 97 6.36 8.92 13.79
N GLY A 98 5.03 8.82 13.75
CA GLY A 98 4.31 8.51 12.51
C GLY A 98 4.32 9.73 11.59
N ALA A 99 4.72 9.55 10.34
CA ALA A 99 4.81 10.60 9.33
C ALA A 99 3.85 10.31 8.17
N THR A 100 2.55 10.49 8.42
CA THR A 100 1.49 10.28 7.41
C THR A 100 1.26 11.49 6.50
N ASP A 101 1.57 12.69 6.99
CA ASP A 101 1.30 13.98 6.34
C ASP A 101 2.35 15.03 6.73
N ASP A 102 2.38 16.16 6.01
CA ASP A 102 3.32 17.26 6.27
C ASP A 102 3.23 17.84 7.69
N GLY A 103 2.10 17.66 8.38
CA GLY A 103 1.94 18.05 9.78
C GLY A 103 2.91 17.32 10.71
N ALA A 104 3.46 16.17 10.30
CA ALA A 104 4.47 15.43 11.03
C ALA A 104 5.76 16.22 11.28
N GLU A 105 6.13 17.12 10.37
CA GLU A 105 7.33 17.96 10.50
C GLU A 105 7.31 18.75 11.81
N THR A 106 6.15 19.31 12.18
CA THR A 106 6.00 20.14 13.38
C THR A 106 6.31 19.38 14.67
N ARG A 107 6.08 18.05 14.70
CA ARG A 107 6.31 17.19 15.87
C ARG A 107 7.79 16.99 16.17
N ILE A 108 8.66 17.18 15.19
CA ILE A 108 10.11 16.98 15.33
C ILE A 108 10.90 18.29 15.25
N ARG A 109 10.23 19.44 15.12
CA ARG A 109 10.94 20.72 14.95
C ARG A 109 11.87 21.06 16.12
N GLY A 110 11.45 20.73 17.35
CA GLY A 110 12.19 21.04 18.58
C GLY A 110 13.07 19.91 19.13
N ILE A 111 13.08 18.72 18.51
CA ILE A 111 13.88 17.61 19.04
C ILE A 111 15.33 17.72 18.57
N THR A 112 16.26 17.18 19.34
CA THR A 112 17.61 16.84 18.86
C THR A 112 17.70 15.33 18.84
N ALA A 113 18.36 14.73 17.85
CA ALA A 113 18.59 13.29 17.79
C ALA A 113 20.03 13.00 17.40
N ASN A 114 20.63 11.94 17.94
CA ASN A 114 21.96 11.47 17.52
C ASN A 114 21.88 10.41 16.39
N GLY A 115 20.71 10.21 15.83
CA GLY A 115 20.51 9.24 14.77
C GLY A 115 19.05 8.99 14.52
N TRP A 116 18.77 8.42 13.35
CA TRP A 116 17.42 8.25 12.87
C TRP A 116 17.25 6.92 12.15
N LEU A 117 16.34 6.09 12.65
CA LEU A 117 15.82 4.93 11.94
C LEU A 117 14.53 5.32 11.20
N ALA A 118 14.49 5.19 9.88
CA ALA A 118 13.30 5.45 9.08
C ALA A 118 12.85 4.16 8.40
N ASP A 119 11.69 3.64 8.81
CA ASP A 119 11.03 2.53 8.13
C ASP A 119 10.11 3.05 7.02
N GLU A 120 10.17 2.41 5.86
CA GLU A 120 9.44 2.79 4.64
C GLU A 120 9.60 4.29 4.32
N VAL A 121 10.85 4.75 4.15
CA VAL A 121 11.15 6.19 4.01
C VAL A 121 10.50 6.84 2.79
N THR A 122 10.19 6.08 1.74
CA THR A 122 9.53 6.58 0.51
C THR A 122 8.11 7.08 0.73
N ILE A 123 7.39 6.55 1.72
CA ILE A 123 6.01 6.98 2.00
C ILE A 123 5.92 8.13 3.02
N GLN A 124 7.06 8.64 3.48
CA GLN A 124 7.13 9.75 4.43
C GLN A 124 7.25 11.09 3.65
N PRO A 125 6.60 12.18 4.12
CA PRO A 125 6.64 13.48 3.46
C PRO A 125 8.06 14.05 3.37
N ARG A 126 8.38 14.68 2.24
CA ARG A 126 9.69 15.31 2.00
C ARG A 126 10.05 16.35 3.07
N SER A 127 9.07 17.13 3.50
CA SER A 127 9.20 18.12 4.59
C SER A 127 9.72 17.47 5.89
N PHE A 128 9.09 16.36 6.28
CA PHE A 128 9.46 15.58 7.45
C PHE A 128 10.89 15.03 7.34
N ILE A 129 11.27 14.48 6.18
CA ILE A 129 12.62 13.94 5.97
C ILE A 129 13.69 15.00 6.10
N HIS A 130 13.51 16.15 5.44
CA HIS A 130 14.45 17.27 5.54
C HIS A 130 14.59 17.74 6.99
N GLN A 131 13.48 17.86 7.71
CA GLN A 131 13.50 18.24 9.11
C GLN A 131 14.19 17.19 9.98
N ALA A 132 13.93 15.90 9.77
CA ALA A 132 14.53 14.79 10.53
C ALA A 132 16.05 14.72 10.35
N LEU A 133 16.53 14.89 9.11
CA LEU A 133 17.96 15.02 8.82
C LEU A 133 18.58 16.21 9.56
N ALA A 134 17.92 17.36 9.54
CA ALA A 134 18.38 18.57 10.23
C ALA A 134 18.37 18.45 11.77
N ARG A 135 17.55 17.55 12.34
CA ARG A 135 17.56 17.25 13.78
C ARG A 135 18.65 16.29 14.20
N CYS A 136 19.20 15.53 13.25
CA CYS A 136 20.33 14.65 13.45
C CYS A 136 21.65 15.43 13.27
N SER A 137 21.94 16.34 14.20
CA SER A 137 22.99 17.35 14.03
C SER A 137 24.30 17.06 14.76
N MET A 138 24.42 15.94 15.47
CA MET A 138 25.67 15.58 16.17
C MET A 138 26.68 15.00 15.18
N GLU A 139 27.97 15.16 15.47
CA GLU A 139 29.08 14.77 14.58
C GLU A 139 29.01 13.30 14.13
N ASP A 140 28.72 12.39 15.07
CA ASP A 140 28.64 10.95 14.81
C ASP A 140 27.23 10.47 14.41
N SER A 141 26.29 11.38 14.18
CA SER A 141 24.92 10.98 13.88
C SER A 141 24.83 10.16 12.60
N LYS A 142 24.06 9.06 12.62
CA LYS A 142 23.79 8.25 11.42
C LYS A 142 22.30 8.04 11.21
N CYS A 143 21.89 8.02 9.96
CA CYS A 143 20.53 7.70 9.55
C CYS A 143 20.53 6.33 8.87
N PHE A 144 19.55 5.50 9.21
CA PHE A 144 19.33 4.18 8.64
C PHE A 144 17.93 4.15 8.05
N TRP A 145 17.82 3.97 6.74
CA TRP A 145 16.56 4.03 6.01
C TRP A 145 16.25 2.70 5.33
N THR A 146 15.00 2.29 5.37
CA THR A 146 14.48 1.18 4.55
C THR A 146 13.41 1.72 3.63
N CYS A 147 13.37 1.22 2.40
CA CYS A 147 12.25 1.46 1.51
C CYS A 147 12.08 0.35 0.49
N ASN A 148 10.86 0.24 -0.02
CA ASN A 148 10.65 -0.42 -1.30
C ASN A 148 10.78 0.64 -2.41
N PRO A 149 11.23 0.26 -3.60
CA PRO A 149 11.30 1.13 -4.76
C PRO A 149 9.96 1.76 -5.13
N ASP A 150 10.06 2.95 -5.69
CA ASP A 150 8.96 3.73 -6.26
C ASP A 150 9.33 4.17 -7.69
N SER A 151 8.68 5.19 -8.23
CA SER A 151 9.07 5.85 -9.47
C SER A 151 10.53 6.32 -9.43
N PRO A 152 11.29 6.22 -10.54
CA PRO A 152 12.63 6.79 -10.64
C PRO A 152 12.64 8.33 -10.55
N TYR A 153 11.47 9.00 -10.58
CA TYR A 153 11.33 10.43 -10.30
C TYR A 153 11.03 10.74 -8.83
N HIS A 154 10.94 9.73 -7.98
CA HIS A 154 10.74 9.95 -6.56
C HIS A 154 11.96 10.63 -5.95
N TYR A 155 11.75 11.66 -5.13
CA TYR A 155 12.84 12.49 -4.59
C TYR A 155 13.87 11.70 -3.77
N ILE A 156 13.47 10.64 -3.04
CA ILE A 156 14.43 9.75 -2.37
C ILE A 156 15.41 9.14 -3.38
N TYR A 157 14.90 8.69 -4.52
CA TYR A 157 15.77 8.12 -5.55
C TYR A 157 16.69 9.18 -6.14
N GLN A 158 16.11 10.30 -6.59
CA GLN A 158 16.84 11.35 -7.30
C GLN A 158 17.84 12.10 -6.41
N ASP A 159 17.44 12.50 -5.20
CA ASP A 159 18.24 13.37 -4.34
C ASP A 159 19.23 12.58 -3.45
N TYR A 160 18.92 11.32 -3.12
CA TYR A 160 19.69 10.53 -2.16
C TYR A 160 20.31 9.27 -2.75
N LEU A 161 19.58 8.48 -3.55
CA LEU A 161 20.10 7.20 -4.03
C LEU A 161 20.95 7.30 -5.30
N GLN A 162 20.91 8.45 -5.98
CA GLN A 162 21.67 8.72 -7.19
C GLN A 162 22.85 9.65 -6.90
N GLY A 163 24.07 9.09 -6.94
CA GLY A 163 25.31 9.88 -6.97
C GLY A 163 25.61 10.72 -5.72
N ASN A 164 24.96 10.45 -4.59
CA ASN A 164 25.16 11.22 -3.36
C ASN A 164 26.29 10.61 -2.50
N PRO A 165 27.42 11.31 -2.29
CA PRO A 165 28.59 10.74 -1.61
C PRO A 165 28.40 10.52 -0.10
N VAL A 166 27.38 11.14 0.52
CA VAL A 166 27.08 10.94 1.94
C VAL A 166 26.06 9.81 2.20
N VAL A 167 25.65 9.11 1.13
CA VAL A 167 24.69 8.01 1.16
C VAL A 167 25.39 6.70 0.79
N SER A 168 25.29 5.71 1.66
CA SER A 168 25.56 4.32 1.27
C SER A 168 24.25 3.61 0.94
N ARG A 169 24.24 2.83 -0.14
CA ARG A 169 23.04 2.15 -0.67
C ARG A 169 23.30 0.65 -0.81
N TRP A 170 22.37 -0.14 -0.29
CA TRP A 170 22.30 -1.57 -0.51
C TRP A 170 20.97 -1.93 -1.17
N HIS A 171 21.06 -2.64 -2.28
CA HIS A 171 19.91 -3.15 -3.01
C HIS A 171 19.65 -4.61 -2.62
N PHE A 172 18.53 -4.86 -1.96
CA PHE A 172 18.11 -6.15 -1.42
C PHE A 172 17.04 -6.80 -2.30
N THR A 173 17.20 -8.09 -2.56
CA THR A 173 16.30 -8.98 -3.31
C THR A 173 15.86 -10.13 -2.41
N LEU A 174 14.92 -10.96 -2.85
CA LEU A 174 14.46 -12.11 -2.04
C LEU A 174 15.60 -13.09 -1.72
N ASP A 175 16.57 -13.25 -2.62
CA ASP A 175 17.74 -14.12 -2.46
C ASP A 175 18.66 -13.68 -1.31
N ASP A 176 18.58 -12.42 -0.88
CA ASP A 176 19.39 -11.90 0.22
C ASP A 176 18.84 -12.28 1.61
N ASN A 177 17.69 -12.97 1.66
CA ASN A 177 17.11 -13.47 2.90
C ASN A 177 17.25 -15.00 3.02
N PRO A 178 18.25 -15.51 3.76
CA PRO A 178 18.49 -16.94 3.88
C PRO A 178 17.40 -17.68 4.68
N ALA A 179 16.51 -16.95 5.37
CA ALA A 179 15.42 -17.53 6.14
C ALA A 179 14.15 -17.82 5.31
N LEU A 180 14.11 -17.45 4.02
CA LEU A 180 12.95 -17.70 3.18
C LEU A 180 12.96 -19.13 2.61
N ASP A 181 11.82 -19.80 2.78
CA ASP A 181 11.53 -21.05 2.09
C ASP A 181 11.32 -20.78 0.58
N PRO A 182 11.98 -21.51 -0.34
CA PRO A 182 11.76 -21.39 -1.77
C PRO A 182 10.28 -21.53 -2.20
N GLU A 183 9.49 -22.38 -1.54
CA GLU A 183 8.06 -22.49 -1.84
C GLU A 183 7.29 -21.22 -1.46
N TYR A 184 7.68 -20.61 -0.32
CA TYR A 184 7.13 -19.31 0.08
C TYR A 184 7.52 -18.21 -0.91
N VAL A 185 8.76 -18.19 -1.39
CA VAL A 185 9.22 -17.25 -2.42
C VAL A 185 8.36 -17.38 -3.67
N ALA A 186 8.20 -18.60 -4.21
CA ALA A 186 7.37 -18.83 -5.38
C ALA A 186 5.92 -18.37 -5.18
N SER A 187 5.35 -18.63 -3.99
CA SER A 187 4.01 -18.15 -3.64
C SER A 187 3.91 -16.63 -3.58
N LEU A 188 4.97 -15.96 -3.10
CA LEU A 188 5.05 -14.52 -2.97
C LEU A 188 5.14 -13.87 -4.35
N GLU A 189 6.01 -14.39 -5.23
CA GLU A 189 6.14 -13.93 -6.60
C GLU A 189 4.84 -14.06 -7.37
N ALA A 190 4.13 -15.17 -7.18
CA ALA A 190 2.84 -15.45 -7.80
C ALA A 190 1.70 -14.55 -7.29
N MET A 191 1.91 -13.66 -6.31
CA MET A 191 0.88 -12.69 -5.88
C MET A 191 1.02 -11.32 -6.56
N TYR A 192 2.10 -11.08 -7.31
CA TYR A 192 2.38 -9.79 -7.92
C TYR A 192 2.50 -9.89 -9.44
N ALA A 193 2.03 -8.87 -10.15
CA ALA A 193 2.24 -8.72 -11.58
C ALA A 193 2.43 -7.25 -11.97
N GLY A 194 2.89 -7.02 -13.20
CA GLY A 194 3.08 -5.69 -13.78
C GLY A 194 3.99 -4.80 -12.92
N LEU A 195 3.56 -3.55 -12.72
CA LEU A 195 4.30 -2.54 -11.96
C LEU A 195 4.71 -3.03 -10.56
N PHE A 196 3.79 -3.68 -9.85
CA PHE A 196 4.01 -4.08 -8.46
C PHE A 196 4.98 -5.26 -8.35
N TYR A 197 5.02 -6.16 -9.33
CA TYR A 197 6.04 -7.22 -9.38
C TYR A 197 7.44 -6.61 -9.52
N ARG A 198 7.60 -5.69 -10.48
CA ARG A 198 8.89 -5.01 -10.69
C ARG A 198 9.38 -4.29 -9.43
N ARG A 199 8.49 -3.55 -8.75
CA ARG A 199 8.87 -2.81 -7.53
C ARG A 199 9.07 -3.69 -6.31
N PHE A 200 8.13 -4.58 -6.01
CA PHE A 200 8.11 -5.32 -4.75
C PHE A 200 8.83 -6.66 -4.80
N ILE A 201 8.96 -7.29 -5.96
CA ILE A 201 9.68 -8.56 -6.12
C ILE A 201 11.09 -8.33 -6.68
N LEU A 202 11.19 -7.66 -7.82
CA LEU A 202 12.50 -7.40 -8.45
C LEU A 202 13.27 -6.25 -7.79
N GLY A 203 12.59 -5.41 -7.00
CA GLY A 203 13.24 -4.28 -6.35
C GLY A 203 13.60 -3.13 -7.31
N GLU A 204 12.89 -2.98 -8.42
CA GLU A 204 13.23 -1.98 -9.44
C GLU A 204 12.54 -0.63 -9.22
N TRP A 205 13.29 0.46 -9.41
CA TRP A 205 12.78 1.83 -9.47
C TRP A 205 12.27 2.14 -10.87
N VAL A 206 11.00 1.81 -11.14
CA VAL A 206 10.43 1.83 -12.50
C VAL A 206 9.20 2.71 -12.62
N LEU A 207 9.04 3.29 -13.81
CA LEU A 207 7.86 4.08 -14.13
C LEU A 207 6.62 3.21 -14.24
N ALA A 208 5.50 3.80 -13.84
CA ALA A 208 4.18 3.29 -14.16
C ALA A 208 3.86 3.66 -15.62
N GLU A 209 3.91 2.67 -16.52
CA GLU A 209 3.69 2.86 -17.97
C GLU A 209 2.80 1.74 -18.53
N GLY A 210 2.10 2.05 -19.62
CA GLY A 210 1.18 1.12 -20.28
C GLY A 210 -0.09 0.82 -19.48
N THR A 211 -0.68 -0.36 -19.72
CA THR A 211 -1.92 -0.81 -19.08
C THR A 211 -1.71 -1.09 -17.59
N VAL A 212 -2.60 -0.56 -16.75
CA VAL A 212 -2.58 -0.72 -15.29
C VAL A 212 -2.77 -2.19 -14.91
N TYR A 213 -3.80 -2.82 -15.46
CA TYR A 213 -4.14 -4.22 -15.21
C TYR A 213 -3.65 -5.14 -16.35
N SER A 214 -2.34 -5.09 -16.64
CA SER A 214 -1.74 -5.91 -17.71
C SER A 214 -1.83 -7.42 -17.50
N MET A 215 -2.20 -7.86 -16.29
CA MET A 215 -2.47 -9.26 -15.95
C MET A 215 -3.90 -9.71 -16.30
N PHE A 216 -4.81 -8.78 -16.62
CA PHE A 216 -6.16 -9.13 -17.03
C PHE A 216 -6.12 -9.87 -18.38
N ASP A 217 -6.83 -10.98 -18.41
CA ASP A 217 -6.87 -11.93 -19.52
C ASP A 217 -8.31 -12.45 -19.61
N GLU A 218 -9.01 -12.13 -20.70
CA GLU A 218 -10.41 -12.50 -20.87
C GLU A 218 -10.62 -14.02 -20.79
N GLY A 219 -9.67 -14.83 -21.28
CA GLY A 219 -9.77 -16.29 -21.24
C GLY A 219 -9.65 -16.87 -19.83
N LYS A 220 -9.11 -16.12 -18.87
CA LYS A 220 -8.94 -16.54 -17.47
C LYS A 220 -9.92 -15.86 -16.52
N HIS A 221 -10.27 -14.61 -16.79
CA HIS A 221 -11.00 -13.76 -15.86
C HIS A 221 -12.44 -13.48 -16.28
N VAL A 222 -12.85 -13.81 -17.50
CA VAL A 222 -14.23 -13.63 -17.94
C VAL A 222 -14.97 -14.96 -17.90
N VAL A 223 -16.13 -14.95 -17.26
CA VAL A 223 -17.02 -16.12 -17.13
C VAL A 223 -18.41 -15.80 -17.67
N GLN A 224 -19.16 -16.81 -18.11
CA GLN A 224 -20.54 -16.58 -18.54
C GLN A 224 -21.41 -16.27 -17.33
N GLU A 225 -22.46 -15.47 -17.54
CA GLU A 225 -23.38 -15.07 -16.45
C GLU A 225 -24.01 -16.29 -15.76
N ASN A 226 -24.33 -17.34 -16.52
CA ASN A 226 -24.90 -18.59 -15.99
C ASN A 226 -23.90 -19.44 -15.20
N ASP A 227 -22.60 -19.17 -15.30
CA ASP A 227 -21.55 -19.88 -14.57
C ASP A 227 -21.25 -19.22 -13.21
N ILE A 228 -21.82 -18.03 -12.95
CA ILE A 228 -21.66 -17.33 -11.68
C ILE A 228 -22.59 -17.97 -10.65
N PRO A 229 -22.06 -18.55 -9.56
CA PRO A 229 -22.89 -19.14 -8.52
C PRO A 229 -23.63 -18.07 -7.73
N GLU A 230 -24.69 -18.49 -7.03
CA GLU A 230 -25.29 -17.65 -6.00
C GLU A 230 -24.26 -17.34 -4.91
N CYS A 231 -23.96 -16.06 -4.75
CA CYS A 231 -22.98 -15.56 -3.80
C CYS A 231 -23.58 -15.46 -2.39
N ASP A 232 -22.76 -15.71 -1.37
CA ASP A 232 -23.15 -15.63 0.03
C ASP A 232 -23.25 -14.16 0.50
N GLU A 233 -22.60 -13.27 -0.24
CA GLU A 233 -22.39 -11.88 0.13
C GLU A 233 -22.38 -11.01 -1.14
N TYR A 234 -23.08 -9.88 -1.11
CA TYR A 234 -23.12 -8.90 -2.20
C TYR A 234 -22.81 -7.50 -1.70
N TRP A 235 -22.12 -6.70 -2.51
CA TRP A 235 -21.89 -5.27 -2.27
C TRP A 235 -21.79 -4.53 -3.59
N VAL A 236 -21.87 -3.20 -3.55
CA VAL A 236 -21.85 -2.36 -4.75
C VAL A 236 -20.74 -1.33 -4.68
N GLY A 237 -20.00 -1.18 -5.77
CA GLY A 237 -19.12 -0.04 -6.02
C GLY A 237 -19.80 0.98 -6.92
N VAL A 238 -19.62 2.27 -6.63
CA VAL A 238 -20.19 3.35 -7.41
C VAL A 238 -19.13 4.38 -7.76
N ASP A 239 -18.98 4.67 -9.06
CA ASP A 239 -18.38 5.90 -9.55
C ASP A 239 -19.51 6.84 -10.01
N TYR A 240 -19.64 7.98 -9.35
CA TYR A 240 -20.79 8.88 -9.52
C TYR A 240 -20.41 10.05 -10.43
N GLY A 241 -21.17 10.21 -11.53
CA GLY A 241 -20.99 11.28 -12.49
C GLY A 241 -22.32 11.83 -13.02
N ILE A 242 -22.43 13.16 -13.11
CA ILE A 242 -23.55 13.84 -13.81
C ILE A 242 -23.17 14.08 -15.28
N THR A 243 -22.04 14.76 -15.49
CA THR A 243 -21.49 15.04 -16.83
C THR A 243 -20.68 13.86 -17.34
N ASN A 244 -19.89 13.24 -16.44
CA ASN A 244 -19.18 12.00 -16.71
C ASN A 244 -20.11 10.80 -16.49
N PRO A 245 -19.76 9.61 -17.00
CA PRO A 245 -20.46 8.38 -16.70
C PRO A 245 -20.71 8.14 -15.21
N CYS A 246 -21.90 7.61 -14.91
CA CYS A 246 -22.29 7.07 -13.61
C CYS A 246 -22.31 5.55 -13.74
N VAL A 247 -21.57 4.86 -12.87
CA VAL A 247 -21.35 3.42 -12.93
C VAL A 247 -21.71 2.77 -11.60
N PHE A 248 -22.49 1.69 -11.65
CA PHE A 248 -22.70 0.79 -10.51
C PHE A 248 -22.17 -0.60 -10.86
N LEU A 249 -21.32 -1.16 -10.01
CA LEU A 249 -20.86 -2.54 -10.14
C LEU A 249 -21.38 -3.35 -8.96
N LEU A 250 -22.20 -4.36 -9.25
CA LEU A 250 -22.61 -5.35 -8.27
C LEU A 250 -21.54 -6.42 -8.18
N LEU A 251 -20.94 -6.54 -7.01
CA LEU A 251 -20.00 -7.61 -6.70
C LEU A 251 -20.66 -8.65 -5.81
N GLY A 252 -20.27 -9.90 -6.03
CA GLY A 252 -20.65 -11.04 -5.21
C GLY A 252 -19.41 -11.82 -4.77
N ARG A 253 -19.50 -12.47 -3.61
CA ARG A 253 -18.49 -13.44 -3.16
C ARG A 253 -19.12 -14.80 -2.91
N ARG A 254 -18.46 -15.84 -3.41
CA ARG A 254 -18.73 -17.24 -3.07
C ARG A 254 -17.41 -17.88 -2.69
N ASP A 255 -17.32 -18.44 -1.50
CA ASP A 255 -16.06 -18.98 -0.96
C ASP A 255 -14.93 -17.93 -1.03
N ASP A 256 -13.81 -18.26 -1.68
CA ASP A 256 -12.65 -17.38 -1.90
C ASP A 256 -12.67 -16.68 -3.28
N GLN A 257 -13.78 -16.76 -4.01
CA GLN A 257 -13.97 -16.19 -5.34
C GLN A 257 -14.84 -14.93 -5.31
N TYR A 258 -14.41 -13.92 -6.07
CA TYR A 258 -15.05 -12.62 -6.24
C TYR A 258 -15.58 -12.50 -7.66
N TYR A 259 -16.81 -12.03 -7.80
CA TYR A 259 -17.49 -11.91 -9.09
C TYR A 259 -17.95 -10.47 -9.30
N VAL A 260 -17.61 -9.86 -10.44
CA VAL A 260 -18.33 -8.68 -10.95
C VAL A 260 -19.56 -9.21 -11.68
N VAL A 261 -20.68 -9.26 -10.97
CA VAL A 261 -21.90 -9.97 -11.37
C VAL A 261 -22.68 -9.19 -12.42
N ARG A 262 -22.81 -7.87 -12.22
CA ARG A 262 -23.61 -7.00 -13.07
C ARG A 262 -23.04 -5.59 -13.06
N GLU A 263 -23.16 -4.90 -14.19
CA GLU A 263 -22.84 -3.48 -14.31
C GLU A 263 -24.06 -2.65 -14.73
N TYR A 264 -24.13 -1.44 -14.22
CA TYR A 264 -24.93 -0.34 -14.74
C TYR A 264 -23.98 0.73 -15.24
N TYR A 265 -24.22 1.25 -16.45
CA TYR A 265 -23.41 2.30 -17.05
C TYR A 265 -24.31 3.32 -17.74
N HIS A 266 -24.27 4.57 -17.28
CA HIS A 266 -25.00 5.67 -17.91
C HIS A 266 -24.07 6.86 -18.14
N SER A 267 -23.94 7.31 -19.38
CA SER A 267 -23.18 8.53 -19.71
C SER A 267 -24.11 9.70 -19.97
N GLY A 268 -24.03 10.74 -19.13
CA GLY A 268 -24.72 12.00 -19.38
C GLY A 268 -24.06 12.85 -20.47
N GLY A 269 -22.77 12.59 -20.77
CA GLY A 269 -22.02 13.28 -21.81
C GLY A 269 -22.54 12.94 -23.21
N GLY A 270 -23.24 13.89 -23.84
CA GLY A 270 -23.88 13.71 -25.15
C GLY A 270 -25.27 13.07 -25.10
N GLY A 271 -25.83 12.86 -23.91
CA GLY A 271 -27.15 12.26 -23.68
C GLY A 271 -27.98 13.03 -22.65
N VAL A 272 -29.01 12.36 -22.09
CA VAL A 272 -29.86 12.95 -21.05
C VAL A 272 -29.17 12.82 -19.69
N GLN A 273 -28.96 13.95 -19.04
CA GLN A 273 -28.48 13.99 -17.66
C GLN A 273 -29.55 13.48 -16.71
N LYS A 274 -29.13 12.74 -15.68
CA LYS A 274 -30.01 12.26 -14.61
C LYS A 274 -29.65 12.96 -13.30
N THR A 275 -30.69 13.23 -12.51
CA THR A 275 -30.60 13.77 -11.15
C THR A 275 -30.22 12.68 -10.15
N ASP A 276 -29.82 13.07 -8.94
CA ASP A 276 -29.56 12.15 -7.84
C ASP A 276 -30.75 11.21 -7.58
N SER A 277 -31.97 11.74 -7.69
CA SER A 277 -33.19 10.98 -7.42
C SER A 277 -33.45 9.91 -8.49
N GLU A 278 -33.19 10.24 -9.76
CA GLU A 278 -33.28 9.30 -10.87
C GLU A 278 -32.22 8.21 -10.76
N TYR A 279 -30.96 8.56 -10.49
CA TYR A 279 -29.92 7.56 -10.22
C TYR A 279 -30.22 6.72 -8.98
N GLY A 280 -30.85 7.31 -7.95
CA GLY A 280 -31.29 6.57 -6.77
C GLY A 280 -32.40 5.56 -7.08
N LYS A 281 -33.26 5.87 -8.05
CA LYS A 281 -34.25 4.91 -8.59
C LYS A 281 -33.56 3.84 -9.43
N ASP A 282 -32.62 4.22 -10.30
CA ASP A 282 -31.85 3.27 -11.10
C ASP A 282 -31.08 2.28 -10.23
N MET A 283 -30.48 2.74 -9.12
CA MET A 283 -29.83 1.86 -8.12
C MET A 283 -30.82 0.86 -7.52
N TRP A 284 -32.03 1.31 -7.16
CA TRP A 284 -33.06 0.42 -6.61
C TRP A 284 -33.47 -0.66 -7.62
N ASP A 285 -33.70 -0.25 -8.88
CA ASP A 285 -34.07 -1.15 -9.96
C ASP A 285 -32.91 -2.12 -10.29
N PHE A 286 -31.67 -1.62 -10.29
CA PHE A 286 -30.44 -2.39 -10.53
C PHE A 286 -30.21 -3.51 -9.51
N LEU A 287 -30.53 -3.25 -8.23
CA LEU A 287 -30.41 -4.24 -7.17
C LEU A 287 -31.40 -5.40 -7.33
N PHE A 288 -32.56 -5.16 -7.94
CA PHE A 288 -33.57 -6.19 -8.24
C PHE A 288 -33.85 -7.15 -7.06
N GLY A 289 -34.04 -6.60 -5.86
CA GLY A 289 -34.31 -7.37 -4.65
C GLY A 289 -33.09 -7.91 -3.91
N ILE A 290 -31.87 -7.76 -4.45
CA ILE A 290 -30.63 -8.04 -3.73
C ILE A 290 -30.42 -6.96 -2.67
N ALA A 291 -30.21 -7.39 -1.42
CA ALA A 291 -29.89 -6.51 -0.31
C ALA A 291 -28.36 -6.51 -0.08
N PRO A 292 -27.59 -5.59 -0.69
CA PRO A 292 -26.15 -5.57 -0.52
C PRO A 292 -25.78 -5.23 0.92
N GLU A 293 -24.67 -5.78 1.40
CA GLU A 293 -24.11 -5.43 2.70
C GLU A 293 -23.83 -3.93 2.80
N ARG A 294 -23.23 -3.39 1.73
CA ARG A 294 -22.82 -2.00 1.59
C ARG A 294 -22.83 -1.55 0.13
N ILE A 295 -23.08 -0.26 -0.05
CA ILE A 295 -22.83 0.48 -1.28
C ILE A 295 -21.71 1.47 -0.98
N TYR A 296 -20.59 1.36 -1.71
CA TYR A 296 -19.42 2.21 -1.57
C TYR A 296 -19.43 3.28 -2.65
N VAL A 297 -19.44 4.54 -2.22
CA VAL A 297 -19.49 5.72 -3.10
C VAL A 297 -18.33 6.64 -2.74
N ASP A 298 -17.72 7.30 -3.71
CA ASP A 298 -16.69 8.32 -3.42
C ASP A 298 -17.24 9.37 -2.42
N PRO A 299 -16.51 9.66 -1.32
CA PRO A 299 -16.97 10.62 -0.30
C PRO A 299 -17.31 12.02 -0.83
N SER A 300 -16.78 12.42 -1.98
CA SER A 300 -17.09 13.70 -2.64
C SER A 300 -18.53 13.78 -3.18
N ALA A 301 -19.20 12.65 -3.43
CA ALA A 301 -20.57 12.59 -3.93
C ALA A 301 -21.63 12.68 -2.80
N LEU A 302 -21.51 13.67 -1.92
CA LEU A 302 -22.32 13.78 -0.70
C LEU A 302 -23.84 13.87 -0.96
N SER A 303 -24.26 14.54 -2.04
CA SER A 303 -25.67 14.68 -2.40
C SER A 303 -26.28 13.32 -2.76
N TYR A 304 -25.58 12.54 -3.59
CA TYR A 304 -26.00 11.19 -3.97
C TYR A 304 -25.99 10.22 -2.79
N ILE A 305 -24.95 10.27 -1.93
CA ILE A 305 -24.91 9.49 -0.68
C ILE A 305 -26.15 9.79 0.19
N THR A 306 -26.54 11.06 0.28
CA THR A 306 -27.72 11.48 1.05
C THR A 306 -29.00 10.90 0.44
N GLU A 307 -29.11 10.90 -0.89
CA GLU A 307 -30.27 10.39 -1.60
C GLU A 307 -30.46 8.88 -1.45
N LEU A 308 -29.37 8.11 -1.51
CA LEU A 308 -29.39 6.67 -1.26
C LEU A 308 -29.74 6.35 0.20
N LYS A 309 -29.23 7.14 1.17
CA LYS A 309 -29.60 6.99 2.58
C LYS A 309 -31.09 7.25 2.82
N ARG A 310 -31.69 8.23 2.13
CA ARG A 310 -33.15 8.50 2.19
C ARG A 310 -33.98 7.32 1.68
N ARG A 311 -33.44 6.53 0.75
CA ARG A 311 -34.03 5.25 0.29
C ARG A 311 -33.75 4.06 1.22
N SER A 312 -33.22 4.31 2.42
CA SER A 312 -32.85 3.28 3.39
C SER A 312 -31.79 2.28 2.89
N LEU A 313 -30.97 2.67 1.90
CA LEU A 313 -29.87 1.86 1.41
C LEU A 313 -28.62 2.01 2.30
N ARG A 314 -27.85 0.92 2.44
CA ARG A 314 -26.68 0.84 3.34
C ARG A 314 -25.43 1.46 2.69
N VAL A 315 -25.31 2.78 2.70
CA VAL A 315 -24.18 3.48 2.03
C VAL A 315 -23.02 3.78 2.98
N ALA A 316 -21.79 3.65 2.47
CA ALA A 316 -20.55 4.07 3.12
C ALA A 316 -19.68 4.87 2.14
N GLY A 317 -18.88 5.80 2.67
CA GLY A 317 -17.82 6.44 1.90
C GLY A 317 -16.77 5.38 1.53
N ALA A 318 -16.38 5.36 0.26
CA ALA A 318 -15.30 4.52 -0.22
C ALA A 318 -13.94 5.02 0.27
N ASP A 319 -13.01 4.10 0.49
CA ASP A 319 -11.60 4.43 0.54
C ASP A 319 -11.10 4.60 -0.90
N ASN A 320 -10.85 5.85 -1.29
CA ASN A 320 -10.47 6.20 -2.65
C ASN A 320 -8.96 6.24 -2.88
N SER A 321 -8.16 5.62 -2.00
CA SER A 321 -6.71 5.44 -2.20
C SER A 321 -6.45 4.70 -3.52
N VAL A 322 -5.78 5.38 -4.47
CA VAL A 322 -5.59 4.88 -5.84
C VAL A 322 -4.66 3.67 -5.88
N LEU A 323 -3.36 3.85 -5.59
CA LEU A 323 -2.39 2.75 -5.67
C LEU A 323 -2.74 1.53 -4.80
N PRO A 324 -3.13 1.68 -3.52
CA PRO A 324 -3.53 0.53 -2.70
C PRO A 324 -4.75 -0.21 -3.26
N GLY A 325 -5.68 0.53 -3.86
CA GLY A 325 -6.86 -0.06 -4.48
C GLY A 325 -6.53 -0.80 -5.78
N ILE A 326 -5.68 -0.22 -6.64
CA ILE A 326 -5.18 -0.90 -7.85
C ILE A 326 -4.45 -2.19 -7.44
N GLN A 327 -3.58 -2.12 -6.45
CA GLN A 327 -2.85 -3.29 -5.95
C GLN A 327 -3.78 -4.39 -5.44
N ALA A 328 -4.87 -4.03 -4.75
CA ALA A 328 -5.85 -5.01 -4.28
C ALA A 328 -6.56 -5.73 -5.43
N VAL A 329 -6.98 -4.99 -6.47
CA VAL A 329 -7.58 -5.58 -7.67
C VAL A 329 -6.57 -6.44 -8.42
N SER A 330 -5.34 -5.95 -8.62
CA SER A 330 -4.25 -6.70 -9.26
C SER A 330 -3.98 -8.02 -8.54
N SER A 331 -3.95 -8.02 -7.21
CA SER A 331 -3.69 -9.24 -6.43
C SER A 331 -4.77 -10.31 -6.66
N LEU A 332 -6.05 -9.90 -6.72
CA LEU A 332 -7.15 -10.82 -6.99
C LEU A 332 -7.17 -11.34 -8.44
N LEU A 333 -6.74 -10.53 -9.39
CA LEU A 333 -6.59 -10.99 -10.78
C LEU A 333 -5.46 -12.03 -10.87
N VAL A 334 -4.29 -11.73 -10.33
CA VAL A 334 -3.14 -12.64 -10.40
C VAL A 334 -3.45 -13.98 -9.73
N SER A 335 -4.13 -13.98 -8.58
CA SER A 335 -4.54 -15.21 -7.90
C SER A 335 -5.70 -15.96 -8.57
N GLY A 336 -6.30 -15.40 -9.64
CA GLY A 336 -7.47 -15.96 -10.30
C GLY A 336 -8.73 -15.91 -9.43
N GLN A 337 -8.75 -15.02 -8.43
CA GLN A 337 -9.86 -14.86 -7.48
C GLN A 337 -10.90 -13.83 -7.91
N LEU A 338 -10.58 -12.95 -8.88
CA LEU A 338 -11.54 -11.99 -9.43
C LEU A 338 -11.96 -12.42 -10.83
N LEU A 339 -13.26 -12.70 -10.96
CA LEU A 339 -13.92 -13.05 -12.20
C LEU A 339 -14.95 -11.99 -12.58
N VAL A 340 -15.14 -11.77 -13.88
CA VAL A 340 -16.02 -10.75 -14.44
C VAL A 340 -17.05 -11.43 -15.32
N SER A 341 -18.33 -11.13 -15.11
CA SER A 341 -19.38 -11.60 -16.00
C SER A 341 -19.16 -11.09 -17.42
N ALA A 342 -19.35 -11.94 -18.43
CA ALA A 342 -19.31 -11.56 -19.83
C ALA A 342 -20.35 -10.49 -20.22
N SER A 343 -21.40 -10.30 -19.40
CA SER A 343 -22.36 -9.20 -19.58
C SER A 343 -21.81 -7.83 -19.15
N CYS A 344 -20.71 -7.79 -18.37
CA CYS A 344 -20.05 -6.57 -17.92
C CYS A 344 -19.08 -5.98 -18.97
N ARG A 345 -19.61 -5.65 -20.15
CA ARG A 345 -18.86 -5.23 -21.34
C ARG A 345 -18.06 -3.93 -21.15
N TYR A 346 -18.59 -2.96 -20.41
CA TYR A 346 -17.91 -1.70 -20.15
C TYR A 346 -16.71 -1.94 -19.23
N THR A 347 -16.90 -2.74 -18.17
CA THR A 347 -15.83 -3.14 -17.26
C THR A 347 -14.70 -3.87 -18.00
N ILE A 348 -15.04 -4.86 -18.84
CA ILE A 348 -14.05 -5.61 -19.64
C ILE A 348 -13.28 -4.67 -20.59
N ARG A 349 -13.98 -3.77 -21.28
CA ARG A 349 -13.34 -2.80 -22.18
C ARG A 349 -12.39 -1.86 -21.41
N GLU A 350 -12.80 -1.38 -20.25
CA GLU A 350 -11.98 -0.49 -19.44
C GLU A 350 -10.74 -1.20 -18.88
N PHE A 351 -10.80 -2.48 -18.53
CA PHE A 351 -9.59 -3.25 -18.17
C PHE A 351 -8.50 -3.18 -19.27
N ALA A 352 -8.90 -3.22 -20.55
CA ALA A 352 -7.97 -3.15 -21.67
C ALA A 352 -7.44 -1.73 -21.93
N SER A 353 -8.23 -0.69 -21.66
CA SER A 353 -7.89 0.71 -21.96
C SER A 353 -7.39 1.54 -20.76
N TYR A 354 -7.46 1.00 -19.54
CA TYR A 354 -7.04 1.70 -18.34
C TYR A 354 -5.51 1.75 -18.24
N ILE A 355 -4.95 2.93 -18.50
CA ILE A 355 -3.51 3.16 -18.63
C ILE A 355 -2.98 4.15 -17.60
N TRP A 356 -1.71 4.03 -17.27
CA TRP A 356 -1.00 5.00 -16.43
C TRP A 356 -0.87 6.37 -17.12
N ASP A 357 -0.95 7.45 -16.35
CA ASP A 357 -0.64 8.79 -16.85
C ASP A 357 0.89 8.97 -16.85
N GLU A 358 1.50 8.81 -18.03
CA GLU A 358 2.94 8.99 -18.21
C GLU A 358 3.45 10.38 -17.78
N LYS A 359 2.64 11.44 -17.97
CA LYS A 359 3.03 12.80 -17.57
C LYS A 359 3.01 12.93 -16.06
N ALA A 360 2.02 12.37 -15.38
CA ALA A 360 1.99 12.36 -13.92
C ALA A 360 3.12 11.49 -13.36
N SER A 361 3.38 10.33 -13.95
CA SER A 361 4.42 9.38 -13.53
C SER A 361 5.83 9.99 -13.64
N LYS A 362 6.09 10.78 -14.70
CA LYS A 362 7.32 11.58 -14.86
C LYS A 362 7.48 12.70 -13.82
N ASN A 363 6.41 13.07 -13.14
CA ASN A 363 6.42 13.99 -12.01
C ASN A 363 6.36 13.27 -10.66
N GLY A 364 6.67 11.97 -10.62
CA GLY A 364 6.68 11.16 -9.39
C GLY A 364 5.30 10.83 -8.84
N ARG A 365 4.25 10.91 -9.65
CA ARG A 365 2.88 10.56 -9.25
C ARG A 365 2.33 9.42 -10.11
N ASP A 366 2.25 8.23 -9.53
CA ASP A 366 1.65 7.08 -10.21
C ASP A 366 0.13 7.13 -10.07
N VAL A 367 -0.52 7.71 -11.07
CA VAL A 367 -1.97 7.76 -11.19
C VAL A 367 -2.36 7.33 -12.60
N PRO A 368 -3.51 6.65 -12.74
CA PRO A 368 -4.06 6.35 -14.04
C PRO A 368 -4.54 7.63 -14.74
N ARG A 369 -4.59 7.59 -16.07
CA ARG A 369 -5.18 8.66 -16.86
C ARG A 369 -6.69 8.70 -16.58
N LYS A 370 -7.24 9.91 -16.44
CA LYS A 370 -8.68 10.14 -16.20
C LYS A 370 -9.51 10.00 -17.49
N GLU A 371 -9.33 8.87 -18.16
CA GLU A 371 -10.01 8.50 -19.40
C GLU A 371 -10.33 7.01 -19.34
N HIS A 372 -11.60 6.64 -19.51
CA HIS A 372 -12.07 5.25 -19.43
C HIS A 372 -11.73 4.58 -18.08
N ASP A 373 -11.97 5.31 -16.99
CA ASP A 373 -11.62 4.92 -15.61
C ASP A 373 -12.81 4.63 -14.69
N HIS A 374 -14.05 4.84 -15.15
CA HIS A 374 -15.24 4.84 -14.30
C HIS A 374 -15.58 3.47 -13.70
N CYS A 375 -15.55 2.41 -14.51
CA CYS A 375 -15.72 1.04 -14.03
C CYS A 375 -14.55 0.62 -13.17
N MET A 376 -13.32 1.03 -13.52
CA MET A 376 -12.12 0.70 -12.75
C MET A 376 -12.12 1.36 -11.37
N ASP A 377 -12.60 2.60 -11.27
CA ASP A 377 -12.76 3.31 -10.01
C ASP A 377 -13.88 2.70 -9.17
N ALA A 378 -15.05 2.42 -9.74
CA ALA A 378 -16.14 1.72 -9.04
C ALA A 378 -15.69 0.36 -8.50
N LEU A 379 -14.94 -0.41 -9.30
CA LEU A 379 -14.39 -1.72 -8.92
C LEU A 379 -13.38 -1.57 -7.78
N ARG A 380 -12.47 -0.61 -7.89
CA ARG A 380 -11.46 -0.30 -6.87
C ARG A 380 -12.11 0.08 -5.55
N TYR A 381 -13.13 0.94 -5.57
CA TYR A 381 -13.89 1.33 -4.39
C TYR A 381 -14.57 0.14 -3.73
N ALA A 382 -15.21 -0.72 -4.53
CA ALA A 382 -15.88 -1.93 -4.06
C ALA A 382 -14.90 -2.89 -3.38
N ILE A 383 -13.85 -3.30 -4.08
CA ILE A 383 -12.88 -4.28 -3.58
C ILE A 383 -12.15 -3.72 -2.36
N PHE A 384 -11.53 -2.53 -2.48
CA PHE A 384 -10.64 -2.01 -1.44
C PHE A 384 -11.37 -1.68 -0.14
N SER A 385 -12.53 -1.00 -0.24
CA SER A 385 -13.30 -0.60 0.94
C SER A 385 -13.94 -1.81 1.63
N HIS A 386 -14.46 -2.76 0.85
CA HIS A 386 -15.10 -3.95 1.41
C HIS A 386 -14.09 -4.88 2.07
N GLY A 387 -12.95 -5.13 1.42
CA GLY A 387 -11.92 -5.98 1.99
C GLY A 387 -11.27 -5.42 3.25
N LYS A 388 -11.14 -4.09 3.39
CA LYS A 388 -10.73 -3.47 4.67
C LYS A 388 -11.72 -3.73 5.79
N ARG A 389 -13.02 -3.60 5.52
CA ARG A 389 -14.09 -3.83 6.50
C ARG A 389 -14.15 -5.29 6.96
N GLY A 390 -13.98 -6.24 6.04
CA GLY A 390 -13.94 -7.66 6.36
C GLY A 390 -12.64 -8.12 7.03
N GLY A 391 -11.60 -7.27 7.12
CA GLY A 391 -10.26 -7.67 7.51
C GLY A 391 -9.58 -8.62 6.51
N ARG A 392 -10.11 -8.68 5.28
CA ARG A 392 -9.73 -9.65 4.22
C ARG A 392 -8.72 -9.08 3.22
N ILE A 393 -8.64 -7.76 3.07
CA ILE A 393 -7.51 -7.12 2.38
C ILE A 393 -6.37 -6.97 3.37
N MET A 394 -5.39 -7.84 3.22
CA MET A 394 -4.11 -7.69 3.88
C MET A 394 -3.38 -6.50 3.26
N THR A 395 -3.33 -5.39 3.99
CA THR A 395 -2.19 -4.48 3.81
C THR A 395 -0.95 -5.29 4.20
N LEU A 396 0.11 -5.24 3.37
CA LEU A 396 1.41 -5.87 3.66
C LEU A 396 1.71 -5.76 5.17
N GLY A 397 1.65 -6.92 5.86
CA GLY A 397 1.98 -7.04 7.29
C GLY A 397 0.94 -7.64 8.24
N SER A 398 -0.26 -8.08 7.83
CA SER A 398 -1.31 -8.47 8.80
C SER A 398 -1.43 -9.96 9.19
N ARG A 399 -0.99 -10.94 8.40
CA ARG A 399 -0.87 -12.34 8.87
C ARG A 399 0.21 -13.11 8.13
N VAL A 400 1.37 -13.25 8.75
CA VAL A 400 2.17 -14.48 8.64
C VAL A 400 2.63 -14.78 10.07
N GLY A 401 2.32 -15.98 10.55
CA GLY A 401 2.62 -16.42 11.89
C GLY A 401 4.09 -16.19 12.25
N HIS A 402 4.32 -15.88 13.52
CA HIS A 402 5.63 -15.74 14.14
C HIS A 402 6.46 -17.03 13.97
N ARG A 403 7.13 -17.16 12.83
CA ARG A 403 8.34 -17.95 12.61
C ARG A 403 9.13 -17.30 11.48
N LEU A 404 9.70 -16.13 11.77
CA LEU A 404 10.70 -15.49 10.93
C LEU A 404 11.82 -15.03 11.85
N TRP A 405 12.64 -15.99 12.28
CA TRP A 405 14.04 -15.88 12.68
C TRP A 405 14.71 -17.23 12.48
#